data_AF-A0A7C0VBF9-F1
#
_entry.id   AF-A0A7C0VBF9-F1
#
_cell.length_a   1.000
_cell.length_b   1.000
_cell.length_c   1.000
_cell.angle_alpha   90.00
_cell.angle_beta   90.00
_cell.angle_gamma   90.00
#
_symmetry.space_group_name_H-M   'P 1'
#
loop_
_entity.id
_entity.type
_entity.pdbx_description
1 polymer ?
#
loop_
_entity_poly.entity_id
_entity_poly.type
_entity_poly.pdbx_seq_one_letter_code
_entity_poly.pdbx_strand_id
1 'polypeptide(L)'
;MSDHPLFFEREKTFSAKIYGISDNLFRVSFPSPVKTGDPVNDTVHGLFYRVNGKKALVFVHGLHTSKEFLWMELGRRLGPKGISTFFIHLPYHMRRGEHRYTSRERINFMDGVFSYHFFRQASLD
;
A
#
# COMPACT_ATOMS: atom_id res chain seq x y z
N MET A 1 -14.80 31.45 -11.70
CA MET A 1 -14.12 30.15 -11.59
C MET A 1 -13.24 30.26 -10.36
N SER A 2 -13.59 29.56 -9.28
CA SER A 2 -12.79 29.56 -8.06
C SER A 2 -11.57 28.67 -8.27
N ASP A 3 -10.38 29.26 -8.22
CA ASP A 3 -9.12 28.54 -8.12
C ASP A 3 -9.11 27.75 -6.82
N HIS A 4 -9.58 26.50 -6.86
CA HIS A 4 -9.27 25.54 -5.81
C HIS A 4 -7.83 25.12 -6.04
N PRO A 5 -6.87 25.53 -5.19
CA PRO A 5 -5.52 25.01 -5.30
C PRO A 5 -5.62 23.49 -5.13
N LEU A 6 -5.24 22.75 -6.16
CA LEU A 6 -4.95 21.33 -6.01
C LEU A 6 -3.88 21.25 -4.91
N PHE A 7 -4.27 20.75 -3.74
CA PHE A 7 -3.37 20.52 -2.62
C PHE A 7 -2.40 19.40 -3.02
N PHE A 8 -1.36 19.74 -3.75
CA PHE A 8 -0.23 18.85 -3.94
C PHE A 8 0.54 18.82 -2.60
N GLU A 9 0.34 17.75 -1.82
CA GLU A 9 1.26 17.49 -0.71
C GLU A 9 2.68 17.34 -1.30
N ARG A 10 3.67 17.96 -0.65
CA ARG A 10 5.07 17.81 -1.05
C ARG A 10 5.46 16.33 -0.97
N GLU A 11 6.31 15.89 -1.91
CA GLU A 11 6.94 14.58 -1.87
C GLU A 11 7.52 14.32 -0.47
N LYS A 12 7.17 13.17 0.11
CA LYS A 12 7.67 12.73 1.42
C LYS A 12 8.53 11.49 1.22
N THR A 13 9.74 11.54 1.77
CA THR A 13 10.67 10.41 1.75
C THR A 13 10.63 9.69 3.09
N PHE A 14 10.54 8.37 3.04
CA PHE A 14 10.53 7.51 4.22
C PHE A 14 11.67 6.51 4.17
N SER A 15 12.27 6.25 5.33
CA SER A 15 13.18 5.11 5.50
C SER A 15 12.36 3.82 5.55
N ALA A 16 12.48 3.01 4.51
CA ALA A 16 11.81 1.72 4.45
C ALA A 16 12.63 0.61 5.11
N LYS A 17 11.97 -0.24 5.89
CA LYS A 17 12.49 -1.54 6.31
C LYS A 17 12.26 -2.52 5.17
N ILE A 18 13.33 -3.19 4.73
CA ILE A 18 13.30 -4.13 3.61
C ILE A 18 13.78 -5.49 4.12
N TYR A 19 12.98 -6.52 3.90
CA TYR A 19 13.28 -7.90 4.29
C TYR A 19 13.17 -8.83 3.08
N GLY A 20 14.24 -9.56 2.76
CA GLY A 20 14.24 -10.51 1.65
C GLY A 20 13.38 -11.74 1.95
N ILE A 21 12.50 -12.11 1.02
CA ILE A 21 11.71 -13.35 1.07
C ILE A 21 12.36 -14.43 0.21
N SER A 22 12.70 -14.08 -1.03
CA SER A 22 13.32 -14.94 -2.03
C SER A 22 14.05 -14.08 -3.06
N ASP A 23 14.62 -14.71 -4.09
CA ASP A 23 15.26 -13.98 -5.19
C ASP A 23 14.36 -12.89 -5.75
N ASN A 24 14.90 -11.67 -5.76
CA ASN A 24 14.24 -10.46 -6.23
C ASN A 24 12.94 -10.07 -5.50
N LEU A 25 12.52 -10.79 -4.45
CA LEU A 25 11.27 -10.53 -3.75
C LEU A 25 11.53 -10.11 -2.30
N PHE A 26 10.99 -8.96 -1.93
CA PHE A 26 11.19 -8.33 -0.64
C PHE A 26 9.85 -7.93 0.00
N ARG A 27 9.74 -8.06 1.31
CA ARG A 27 8.74 -7.31 2.09
C ARG A 27 9.31 -5.93 2.37
N VAL A 28 8.47 -4.92 2.17
CA VAL A 28 8.82 -3.53 2.44
C VAL A 28 7.80 -2.98 3.44
N SER A 29 8.28 -2.23 4.43
CA SER A 29 7.42 -1.45 5.30
C SER A 29 8.00 -0.08 5.65
N PHE A 30 7.13 0.91 5.77
CA PHE A 30 7.49 2.29 6.12
C PHE A 30 6.31 2.97 6.82
N PRO A 31 6.53 4.03 7.61
CA PRO A 31 5.42 4.71 8.29
C PRO A 31 4.49 5.40 7.29
N SER A 32 3.17 5.22 7.45
CA SER A 32 2.19 6.03 6.71
C SER A 32 2.29 7.50 7.14
N PRO A 33 2.18 8.49 6.22
CA PRO A 33 2.09 9.91 6.54
C PRO A 33 0.83 10.27 7.32
N VAL A 34 -0.18 9.42 7.32
CA VAL A 34 -1.45 9.64 8.02
C VAL A 34 -1.53 8.68 9.20
N LYS A 35 -1.93 9.19 10.36
CA LYS A 35 -2.14 8.39 11.57
C LYS A 35 -3.62 8.23 11.87
N THR A 36 -4.04 7.00 12.13
CA THR A 36 -5.41 6.61 12.53
C THR A 36 -5.47 6.16 13.97
N GLY A 37 -4.32 6.09 14.67
CA GLY A 37 -4.24 5.57 16.03
C GLY A 37 -4.24 4.04 16.09
N ASP A 38 -4.18 3.37 14.94
CA ASP A 38 -4.00 1.93 14.83
C ASP A 38 -2.57 1.68 14.32
N PRO A 39 -1.62 1.25 15.16
CA PRO A 39 -0.21 1.14 14.80
C PRO A 39 0.07 0.20 13.62
N VAL A 40 -0.76 -0.84 13.46
CA VAL A 40 -0.64 -1.81 12.37
C VAL A 40 -1.06 -1.17 11.06
N ASN A 41 -2.16 -0.42 11.10
CA ASN A 41 -2.64 0.30 9.93
C ASN A 41 -1.79 1.56 9.60
N ASP A 42 -1.17 2.19 10.61
CA ASP A 42 -0.29 3.36 10.46
C ASP A 42 1.11 3.02 9.91
N THR A 43 1.33 1.75 9.59
CA THR A 43 2.49 1.25 8.88
C THR A 43 2.06 0.78 7.48
N VAL A 44 2.69 1.32 6.44
CA VAL A 44 2.52 0.83 5.07
C VAL A 44 3.29 -0.48 4.93
N HIS A 45 2.67 -1.45 4.28
CA HIS A 45 3.27 -2.73 3.96
C HIS A 45 3.14 -3.00 2.47
N GLY A 46 4.04 -3.79 1.92
CA GLY A 46 3.89 -4.28 0.56
C GLY A 46 4.94 -5.32 0.18
N LEU A 47 4.76 -5.88 -1.02
CA LEU A 47 5.72 -6.76 -1.67
C LEU A 47 6.41 -6.04 -2.81
N PHE A 48 7.73 -6.01 -2.76
CA PHE A 48 8.56 -5.42 -3.79
C PHE A 48 9.30 -6.51 -4.57
N TYR A 49 8.96 -6.66 -5.84
CA TYR A 49 9.74 -7.44 -6.79
C TYR A 49 10.75 -6.51 -7.47
N ARG A 50 12.00 -6.59 -7.05
CA ARG A 50 13.09 -5.72 -7.49
C ARG A 50 13.89 -6.36 -8.61
N VAL A 51 14.09 -5.62 -9.69
CA VAL A 51 15.02 -5.99 -10.76
C VAL A 51 15.97 -4.84 -11.07
N ASN A 52 17.07 -5.15 -11.76
CA ASN A 52 18.00 -4.14 -12.26
C ASN A 52 17.35 -3.39 -13.44
N GLY A 53 16.73 -2.25 -13.15
CA GLY A 53 16.08 -1.39 -14.12
C GLY A 53 15.70 -0.04 -13.50
N LYS A 54 15.36 0.95 -14.34
CA LYS A 54 14.97 2.31 -13.90
C LYS A 54 13.46 2.49 -13.74
N LYS A 55 12.65 1.50 -14.14
CA LYS A 55 11.18 1.59 -14.14
C LYS A 55 10.61 0.78 -12.99
N ALA A 56 9.62 1.35 -12.32
CA ALA A 56 8.83 0.67 -11.31
C ALA A 56 7.34 0.89 -11.55
N LEU A 57 6.52 -0.11 -11.25
CA LEU A 57 5.07 0.01 -11.22
C LEU A 57 4.58 -0.23 -9.79
N VAL A 58 3.74 0.66 -9.29
CA VAL A 58 3.03 0.50 -8.03
C VAL A 58 1.63 -0.02 -8.31
N PHE A 59 1.29 -1.17 -7.75
CA PHE A 59 -0.01 -1.80 -7.91
C PHE A 59 -0.89 -1.48 -6.71
N VAL A 60 -1.94 -0.71 -6.97
CA VAL A 60 -3.01 -0.38 -6.03
C VAL A 60 -4.16 -1.35 -6.26
N HIS A 61 -4.56 -2.09 -5.24
CA HIS A 61 -5.62 -3.10 -5.37
C HIS A 61 -7.01 -2.56 -5.05
N GLY A 62 -8.04 -3.26 -5.50
CA GLY A 62 -9.42 -2.97 -5.15
C GLY A 62 -9.78 -3.40 -3.73
N LEU A 63 -10.97 -2.99 -3.29
CA LEU A 63 -11.55 -3.40 -2.03
C LEU A 63 -11.67 -4.94 -1.94
N HIS A 64 -11.54 -5.49 -0.73
CA HIS A 64 -11.64 -6.94 -0.43
C HIS A 64 -10.52 -7.83 -0.98
N THR A 65 -9.47 -7.25 -1.55
CA THR A 65 -8.29 -8.02 -1.94
C THR A 65 -7.60 -8.57 -0.70
N SER A 66 -7.47 -9.90 -0.63
CA SER A 66 -6.92 -10.61 0.55
C SER A 66 -5.72 -11.49 0.25
N LYS A 67 -5.31 -11.60 -1.02
CA LYS A 67 -4.20 -12.46 -1.45
C LYS A 67 -3.13 -11.68 -2.21
N GLU A 68 -1.88 -11.88 -1.80
CA GLU A 68 -0.67 -11.31 -2.40
C GLU A 68 -0.23 -12.05 -3.69
N PHE A 69 -0.66 -13.31 -3.87
CA PHE A 69 -0.11 -14.24 -4.87
C PHE A 69 -0.22 -13.77 -6.33
N LEU A 70 -1.34 -13.14 -6.71
CA LEU A 70 -1.54 -12.64 -8.08
C LEU A 70 -0.47 -11.61 -8.49
N TRP A 71 0.07 -10.88 -7.51
CA TRP A 71 0.99 -9.77 -7.72
C TRP A 71 2.43 -10.24 -7.84
N MET A 72 2.77 -11.36 -7.18
CA MET A 72 4.06 -12.02 -7.36
C MET A 72 4.25 -12.52 -8.80
N GLU A 73 3.20 -13.11 -9.39
CA GLU A 73 3.26 -13.57 -10.78
C GLU A 73 3.41 -12.41 -11.76
N LEU A 74 2.79 -11.27 -11.47
CA LEU A 74 2.96 -10.06 -12.29
C LEU A 74 4.38 -9.52 -12.23
N GLY A 75 4.99 -9.46 -11.04
CA GLY A 75 6.40 -9.11 -10.86
C GLY A 75 7.32 -10.04 -11.65
N ARG A 76 7.09 -11.37 -11.58
CA ARG A 76 7.86 -12.36 -12.34
C ARG A 76 7.74 -12.20 -13.86
N ARG A 77 6.59 -11.76 -14.37
CA ARG A 77 6.37 -11.50 -15.81
C ARG A 77 6.97 -10.19 -16.29
N LEU A 78 7.02 -9.17 -15.43
CA LEU A 78 7.53 -7.83 -15.75
C LEU A 78 9.03 -7.69 -15.48
N GLY A 79 9.57 -8.46 -14.55
CA GLY A 79 10.98 -8.46 -14.18
C GLY A 79 11.95 -8.65 -15.35
N PRO A 80 11.76 -9.64 -16.24
CA PRO A 80 12.59 -9.81 -17.44
C PRO A 80 12.57 -8.61 -18.40
N LYS A 81 11.57 -7.73 -18.29
CA LYS A 81 11.47 -6.49 -19.06
C LYS A 81 12.13 -5.29 -18.35
N GLY A 82 12.84 -5.53 -17.25
CA GLY A 82 13.52 -4.50 -16.46
C GLY A 82 12.57 -3.60 -15.66
N ILE A 83 11.36 -4.08 -15.34
CA ILE A 83 10.35 -3.34 -14.60
C ILE A 83 10.21 -3.96 -13.20
N SER A 84 10.57 -3.18 -12.19
CA SER A 84 10.29 -3.56 -10.79
C SER A 84 8.81 -3.35 -10.47
N THR A 85 8.26 -4.11 -9.53
CA THR A 85 6.86 -3.98 -9.14
C THR A 85 6.74 -3.87 -7.64
N PHE A 86 5.96 -2.91 -7.16
CA PHE A 86 5.61 -2.76 -5.75
C PHE A 86 4.11 -2.95 -5.57
N PHE A 87 3.72 -3.98 -4.83
CA PHE A 87 2.34 -4.22 -4.47
C PHE A 87 2.10 -3.67 -3.06
N ILE A 88 1.38 -2.56 -2.97
CA ILE A 88 1.08 -1.91 -1.70
C ILE A 88 -0.15 -2.55 -1.04
N HIS A 89 -0.10 -2.77 0.27
CA HIS A 89 -1.27 -3.15 1.05
C HIS A 89 -1.99 -1.87 1.43
N LEU A 90 -3.19 -1.69 0.89
CA LEU A 90 -4.03 -0.57 1.25
C LEU A 90 -4.48 -0.64 2.72
N PRO A 91 -4.89 0.49 3.31
CA PRO A 91 -5.34 0.54 4.70
C PRO A 91 -6.36 -0.55 5.03
N TYR A 92 -6.22 -1.18 6.19
CA TYR A 92 -7.10 -2.25 6.69
C TYR A 92 -7.20 -3.51 5.80
N HIS A 93 -6.25 -3.72 4.88
CA HIS A 93 -6.14 -4.95 4.09
C HIS A 93 -4.86 -5.73 4.44
N MET A 94 -4.93 -7.06 4.33
CA MET A 94 -3.79 -7.96 4.52
C MET A 94 -3.06 -7.64 5.84
N ARG A 95 -1.75 -7.38 5.80
CA ARG A 95 -0.93 -7.02 6.98
C ARG A 95 -1.38 -5.76 7.70
N ARG A 96 -2.19 -4.90 7.07
CA ARG A 96 -2.77 -3.69 7.68
C ARG A 96 -4.15 -3.93 8.29
N GLY A 97 -4.71 -5.13 8.12
CA GLY A 97 -6.05 -5.53 8.60
C GLY A 97 -6.03 -6.59 9.69
N GLU A 98 -4.87 -6.95 10.27
CA GLU A 98 -4.72 -8.04 11.25
C GLU A 98 -5.35 -7.76 12.64
N HIS A 99 -6.10 -6.66 12.81
CA HIS A 99 -6.73 -6.31 14.08
C HIS A 99 -8.25 -6.18 14.00
N ARG A 100 -8.92 -7.15 14.66
CA ARG A 100 -10.32 -7.23 15.12
C ARG A 100 -11.42 -7.14 14.05
N TYR A 101 -11.22 -6.37 12.98
CA TYR A 101 -12.14 -6.20 11.85
C TYR A 101 -11.37 -5.78 10.58
N THR A 102 -11.57 -6.50 9.49
CA THR A 102 -11.08 -6.21 8.13
C THR A 102 -11.74 -4.97 7.53
N SER A 103 -11.18 -4.40 6.44
CA SER A 103 -11.85 -3.34 5.66
C SER A 103 -13.28 -3.72 5.26
N ARG A 104 -13.52 -5.00 4.93
CA ARG A 104 -14.84 -5.56 4.64
C ARG A 104 -15.80 -5.39 5.80
N GLU A 105 -15.35 -5.73 7.01
CA GLU A 105 -16.18 -5.63 8.21
C GLU A 105 -16.41 -4.16 8.55
N ARG A 106 -15.36 -3.32 8.50
CA ARG A 106 -15.42 -1.92 8.93
C ARG A 106 -16.15 -0.97 7.97
N ILE A 107 -16.06 -1.15 6.65
CA ILE A 107 -16.79 -0.28 5.69
C ILE A 107 -18.30 -0.53 5.73
N ASN A 108 -18.73 -1.74 6.09
CA ASN A 108 -20.15 -2.08 6.22
C ASN A 108 -20.78 -1.50 7.50
N PHE A 109 -19.99 -1.19 8.52
CA PHE A 109 -20.45 -0.41 9.66
C PHE A 109 -20.34 1.08 9.29
N MET A 110 -21.41 1.85 9.43
CA MET A 110 -21.52 3.27 9.03
C MET A 110 -20.64 4.23 9.88
N ASP A 111 -19.36 3.91 10.06
CA ASP A 111 -18.39 4.77 10.74
C ASP A 111 -17.76 5.74 9.73
N GLY A 112 -18.23 6.98 9.76
CA GLY A 112 -17.73 8.06 8.92
C GLY A 112 -16.28 8.44 9.23
N VAL A 113 -15.83 8.27 10.48
CA VAL A 113 -14.44 8.54 10.89
C VAL A 113 -13.52 7.48 10.29
N PHE A 114 -13.91 6.21 10.40
CA PHE A 114 -13.20 5.11 9.73
C PHE A 114 -13.12 5.33 8.23
N SER A 115 -14.25 5.64 7.58
CA SER A 115 -14.30 5.84 6.14
C SER A 115 -13.41 6.99 5.67
N TYR A 116 -13.43 8.12 6.39
CA TYR A 116 -12.54 9.24 6.13
C TYR A 116 -11.07 8.84 6.24
N HIS A 117 -10.69 8.15 7.31
CA HIS A 117 -9.32 7.68 7.50
C HIS A 117 -8.88 6.68 6.42
N PHE A 118 -9.75 5.74 6.05
CA PHE A 118 -9.50 4.77 4.99
C PHE A 118 -9.19 5.45 3.66
N PHE A 119 -10.08 6.34 3.18
CA PHE A 119 -9.88 7.03 1.90
C PHE A 119 -8.69 8.00 1.95
N ARG A 120 -8.49 8.70 3.07
CA ARG A 120 -7.38 9.63 3.24
C ARG A 120 -6.03 8.92 3.22
N GLN A 121 -5.86 7.82 3.97
CA GLN A 121 -4.64 7.03 3.92
C GLN A 121 -4.40 6.41 2.55
N ALA A 122 -5.43 5.81 1.94
CA ALA A 122 -5.30 5.18 0.63
C ALA A 122 -4.86 6.15 -0.47
N SER A 123 -5.09 7.45 -0.29
CA SER A 123 -4.71 8.50 -1.25
C SER A 123 -3.34 9.12 -0.97
N LEU A 124 -2.83 9.03 0.27
CA LEU A 124 -1.61 9.69 0.71
C LEU A 124 -0.43 8.72 0.95
N ASP A 125 -0.72 7.41 1.04
CA ASP A 125 0.28 6.35 1.03
C ASP A 125 0.81 6.07 -0.39
#